data_AF-A0A2D6F459-F1
#
_entry.id   AF-A0A2D6F459-F1
#
_cell.length_a   1.000
_cell.length_b   1.000
_cell.length_c   1.000
_cell.angle_alpha   90.00
_cell.angle_beta   90.00
_cell.angle_gamma   90.00
#
_symmetry.space_group_name_H-M   'P 1'
#
loop_
_entity.id
_entity.type
_entity.pdbx_description
1 polymer ?
#
loop_
_entity_poly.entity_id
_entity_poly.type
_entity_poly.pdbx_seq_one_letter_code
_entity_poly.pdbx_strand_id
1 'polypeptide(L)'
;MGIVGIIVGILFGLAIPIVIIAGIVYFILRIKSGITITISFRFALRVYFYVAILVSIGLAGLGGLSTLINVGFGEIVDREFSYGHVYEEHREMQNSLENDNYIYENADTERSLPDKVELEMKSSVINGISLTMIGTFLLMVHFLGRIWVETKDEGSDVLRRLYLIIGLAIFAIVTVISLATGVPETLRYALLDMNPGEESPGEALAIAIVALPIWVCYLVATLRNVRLANAV
;
A
#
# COMPACT_ATOMS: atom_id res chain seq x y z
N MET A 1 14.60 -15.69 14.59
CA MET A 1 14.76 -14.22 14.73
C MET A 1 15.10 -13.87 16.17
N GLY A 2 16.12 -13.05 16.42
CA GLY A 2 16.55 -12.72 17.78
C GLY A 2 15.59 -11.76 18.51
N ILE A 3 15.65 -11.75 19.84
CA ILE A 3 14.91 -10.83 20.74
C ILE A 3 15.01 -9.36 20.26
N VAL A 4 16.16 -8.99 19.68
CA VAL A 4 16.42 -7.68 19.09
C VAL A 4 15.46 -7.35 17.93
N GLY A 5 15.14 -8.31 17.06
CA GLY A 5 14.20 -8.12 15.95
C GLY A 5 12.76 -7.89 16.42
N ILE A 6 12.35 -8.60 17.47
CA ILE A 6 11.01 -8.43 18.09
C ILE A 6 10.92 -7.05 18.75
N ILE A 7 11.96 -6.62 19.47
CA ILE A 7 11.98 -5.30 20.11
C ILE A 7 11.95 -4.18 19.06
N VAL A 8 12.71 -4.31 17.97
CA VAL A 8 12.70 -3.34 16.86
C VAL A 8 11.33 -3.33 16.16
N GLY A 9 10.72 -4.50 15.93
CA GLY A 9 9.39 -4.60 15.34
C GLY A 9 8.30 -3.95 16.19
N ILE A 10 8.31 -4.19 17.51
CA ILE A 10 7.38 -3.55 18.46
C ILE A 10 7.64 -2.05 18.53
N LEU A 11 8.91 -1.63 18.54
CA LEU A 11 9.29 -0.23 18.60
C LEU A 11 8.75 0.53 17.38
N PHE A 12 8.94 0.01 16.17
CA PHE A 12 8.44 0.67 14.94
C PHE A 12 6.93 0.52 14.78
N GLY A 13 6.36 -0.64 15.12
CA GLY A 13 4.92 -0.91 15.04
C GLY A 13 4.10 -0.06 16.01
N LEU A 14 4.65 0.28 17.18
CA LEU A 14 4.01 1.18 18.15
C LEU A 14 4.45 2.64 18.02
N ALA A 15 5.64 2.92 17.47
CA ALA A 15 6.10 4.30 17.31
C ALA A 15 5.17 5.11 16.41
N ILE A 16 4.68 4.52 15.31
CA ILE A 16 3.77 5.21 14.39
C ILE A 16 2.47 5.63 15.10
N PRO A 17 1.70 4.75 15.76
CA PRO A 17 0.50 5.16 16.48
C PRO A 17 0.80 6.09 17.66
N ILE A 18 1.92 5.92 18.38
CA ILE A 18 2.31 6.84 19.47
C ILE A 18 2.59 8.25 18.93
N VAL A 19 3.32 8.38 17.81
CA VAL A 19 3.60 9.67 17.17
C VAL A 19 2.31 10.33 16.67
N ILE A 20 1.38 9.55 16.12
CA ILE A 20 0.06 10.05 15.70
C ILE A 20 -0.71 10.57 16.92
N ILE A 21 -0.80 9.79 18.00
CA ILE A 21 -1.52 10.19 19.23
C ILE A 21 -0.86 11.42 19.86
N ALA A 22 0.46 11.44 19.99
CA ALA A 22 1.21 12.58 20.52
C ALA A 22 1.02 13.83 19.65
N GLY A 23 1.01 13.68 18.32
CA GLY A 23 0.73 14.76 17.38
C GLY A 23 -0.69 15.32 17.55
N ILE A 24 -1.70 14.45 17.70
CA ILE A 24 -3.08 14.85 17.97
C ILE A 24 -3.20 15.57 19.31
N VAL A 25 -2.61 15.02 20.38
CA VAL A 25 -2.63 15.63 21.72
C VAL A 25 -1.92 16.98 21.72
N TYR A 26 -0.74 17.08 21.09
CA TYR A 26 -0.02 18.33 20.93
C TYR A 26 -0.86 19.35 20.16
N PHE A 27 -1.49 18.95 19.06
CA PHE A 27 -2.34 19.83 18.27
C PHE A 27 -3.54 20.36 19.07
N ILE A 28 -4.19 19.50 19.86
CA ILE A 28 -5.29 19.89 20.77
C ILE A 28 -4.80 20.86 21.85
N LEU A 29 -3.67 20.57 22.49
CA LEU A 29 -3.07 21.43 23.52
C LEU A 29 -2.63 22.77 22.93
N ARG A 30 -2.12 22.78 21.70
CA ARG A 30 -1.69 23.98 20.98
C ARG A 30 -2.87 24.86 20.60
N ILE A 31 -4.01 24.29 20.18
CA ILE A 31 -5.27 25.02 19.96
C ILE A 31 -5.77 25.64 21.27
N LYS A 32 -5.65 24.92 22.40
CA LYS A 32 -5.99 25.45 23.74
C LYS A 32 -5.06 26.56 24.22
N SER A 33 -3.86 26.71 23.66
CA SER A 33 -2.85 27.68 24.09
C SER A 33 -3.09 29.13 23.60
N GLY A 34 -4.25 29.42 23.01
CA GLY A 34 -4.66 30.80 22.69
C GLY A 34 -4.05 31.41 21.42
N ILE A 35 -3.36 30.62 20.59
CA ILE A 35 -3.03 31.05 19.22
C ILE A 35 -4.31 30.96 18.41
N THR A 36 -4.93 32.10 18.11
CA THR A 36 -6.09 32.18 17.23
C THR A 36 -5.65 31.89 15.78
N ILE A 37 -5.38 30.63 15.47
CA ILE A 37 -5.29 30.21 14.08
C ILE A 37 -6.72 30.22 13.56
N THR A 38 -7.11 31.29 12.87
CA THR A 38 -8.39 31.37 12.18
C THR A 38 -8.33 30.48 10.93
N ILE A 39 -8.30 29.16 11.13
CA ILE A 39 -8.43 28.20 10.04
C ILE A 39 -9.84 28.35 9.50
N SER A 40 -9.97 28.84 8.27
CA SER A 40 -11.27 28.86 7.60
C SER A 40 -11.79 27.42 7.49
N PHE A 41 -13.05 27.19 7.86
CA PHE A 41 -13.71 25.89 7.72
C PHE A 41 -13.55 25.34 6.29
N ARG A 42 -13.57 26.22 5.28
CA ARG A 42 -13.33 25.86 3.87
C ARG A 42 -11.93 25.29 3.64
N PHE A 43 -10.90 25.89 4.25
CA PHE A 43 -9.52 25.39 4.12
C PHE A 43 -9.37 24.00 4.76
N ALA A 44 -9.92 23.81 5.96
CA ALA A 44 -9.91 22.51 6.64
C ALA A 44 -10.59 21.42 5.79
N LEU A 45 -11.73 21.74 5.19
CA LEU A 45 -12.48 20.83 4.34
C LEU A 45 -11.71 20.47 3.06
N ARG A 46 -10.97 21.42 2.46
CA ARG A 46 -10.10 21.14 1.31
C ARG A 46 -8.95 20.21 1.67
N VAL A 47 -8.28 20.44 2.80
CA VAL A 47 -7.21 19.57 3.31
C VAL A 47 -7.75 18.15 3.49
N TYR A 48 -8.91 18.01 4.13
CA TYR A 48 -9.60 16.72 4.29
C TYR A 48 -9.80 16.01 2.96
N PHE A 49 -10.35 16.68 1.94
CA PHE A 49 -10.57 16.05 0.64
C PHE A 49 -9.28 15.63 -0.06
N TYR A 50 -8.21 16.43 -0.01
CA TYR A 50 -6.93 16.03 -0.60
C TYR A 50 -6.34 14.79 0.08
N VAL A 51 -6.40 14.72 1.40
CA VAL A 51 -5.95 13.54 2.16
C VAL A 51 -6.82 12.33 1.83
N ALA A 52 -8.14 12.49 1.84
CA ALA A 52 -9.08 11.39 1.54
C ALA A 52 -8.90 10.87 0.11
N ILE A 53 -8.71 11.74 -0.88
CA ILE A 53 -8.40 11.36 -2.27
C ILE A 53 -7.09 10.57 -2.32
N LEU A 54 -6.04 11.06 -1.67
CA LEU A 54 -4.73 10.39 -1.67
C LEU A 54 -4.82 8.97 -1.08
N VAL A 55 -5.48 8.85 0.07
CA VAL A 55 -5.73 7.55 0.74
C VAL A 55 -6.57 6.65 -0.16
N SER A 56 -7.60 7.18 -0.81
CA SER A 56 -8.47 6.41 -1.70
C SER A 56 -7.72 5.87 -2.93
N ILE A 57 -6.79 6.64 -3.50
CA ILE A 57 -5.90 6.18 -4.58
C ILE A 57 -5.00 5.05 -4.08
N GLY A 58 -4.43 5.18 -2.87
CA GLY A 58 -3.65 4.11 -2.25
C GLY A 58 -4.46 2.84 -2.03
N LEU A 59 -5.69 2.96 -1.50
CA LEU A 59 -6.57 1.84 -1.23
C LEU A 59 -7.02 1.13 -2.51
N ALA A 60 -7.51 1.89 -3.50
CA ALA A 60 -7.99 1.32 -4.76
C ALA A 60 -6.85 0.77 -5.63
N GLY A 61 -5.73 1.49 -5.70
CA GLY A 61 -4.58 1.11 -6.50
C GLY A 61 -3.69 0.09 -5.80
N LEU A 62 -2.95 0.52 -4.78
CA LEU A 62 -1.92 -0.29 -4.11
C LEU A 62 -2.49 -1.38 -3.20
N GLY A 63 -3.73 -1.22 -2.71
CA GLY A 63 -4.40 -2.27 -1.93
C GLY A 63 -5.26 -3.18 -2.79
N GLY A 64 -6.10 -2.61 -3.65
CA GLY A 64 -7.06 -3.35 -4.45
C GLY A 64 -6.47 -3.91 -5.75
N LEU A 65 -6.10 -3.02 -6.66
CA LEU A 65 -5.72 -3.39 -8.03
C LEU A 65 -4.42 -4.21 -8.09
N SER A 66 -3.41 -3.89 -7.27
CA SER A 66 -2.18 -4.68 -7.15
C SER A 66 -2.49 -6.11 -6.69
N THR A 67 -3.34 -6.29 -5.68
CA THR A 67 -3.74 -7.62 -5.20
C THR A 67 -4.44 -8.42 -6.30
N LEU A 68 -5.31 -7.79 -7.09
CA LEU A 68 -5.96 -8.44 -8.22
C LEU A 68 -4.98 -8.81 -9.34
N ILE A 69 -4.00 -7.95 -9.61
CA ILE A 69 -2.93 -8.27 -10.57
C ILE A 69 -2.06 -9.42 -10.05
N ASN A 70 -1.76 -9.46 -8.75
CA ASN A 70 -1.02 -10.57 -8.15
C ASN A 70 -1.78 -11.89 -8.28
N VAL A 71 -3.10 -11.90 -8.02
CA VAL A 71 -3.94 -13.08 -8.31
C VAL A 71 -3.83 -13.47 -9.79
N GLY A 72 -3.89 -12.49 -10.70
CA GLY A 72 -3.75 -12.73 -12.13
C GLY A 72 -2.42 -13.36 -12.52
N PHE A 73 -1.32 -12.95 -11.88
CA PHE A 73 -0.02 -13.60 -12.05
C PHE A 73 -0.02 -15.05 -11.53
N GLY A 74 -0.62 -15.28 -10.36
CA GLY A 74 -0.78 -16.62 -9.80
C GLY A 74 -1.55 -17.59 -10.70
N GLU A 75 -2.48 -17.08 -11.51
CA GLU A 75 -3.29 -17.87 -12.43
C GLU A 75 -2.61 -18.06 -13.81
N ILE A 76 -1.91 -17.05 -14.32
CA ILE A 76 -1.38 -17.03 -15.70
C ILE A 76 0.08 -17.52 -15.77
N VAL A 77 0.90 -17.18 -14.78
CA VAL A 77 2.33 -17.50 -14.76
C VAL A 77 2.53 -18.81 -14.01
N ASP A 78 2.40 -18.76 -12.69
CA ASP A 78 2.39 -19.90 -11.80
C ASP A 78 1.92 -19.42 -10.41
N ARG A 79 1.30 -20.31 -9.63
CA ARG A 79 0.83 -19.97 -8.29
C ARG A 79 1.97 -19.62 -7.35
N GLU A 80 3.11 -20.29 -7.51
CA GLU A 80 4.31 -20.03 -6.72
C GLU A 80 4.90 -18.64 -6.97
N PHE A 81 4.79 -18.12 -8.19
CA PHE A 81 5.24 -16.77 -8.55
C PHE A 81 4.59 -15.69 -7.67
N SER A 82 3.33 -15.90 -7.28
CA SER A 82 2.51 -14.93 -6.53
C SER A 82 2.28 -15.29 -5.08
N TYR A 83 2.35 -16.58 -4.76
CA TYR A 83 2.03 -17.14 -3.45
C TYR A 83 3.16 -18.00 -2.90
N GLY A 84 4.41 -17.75 -3.30
CA GLY A 84 5.57 -18.54 -2.89
C GLY A 84 5.73 -18.63 -1.37
N HIS A 85 5.35 -17.58 -0.63
CA HIS A 85 5.30 -17.61 0.83
C HIS A 85 4.42 -18.74 1.41
N VAL A 86 3.33 -19.12 0.73
CA VAL A 86 2.46 -20.25 1.14
C VAL A 86 3.18 -21.58 0.96
N TYR A 87 4.02 -21.71 -0.08
CA TYR A 87 4.84 -22.89 -0.33
C TYR A 87 5.97 -22.99 0.69
N GLU A 88 6.64 -21.88 0.97
CA GLU A 88 7.69 -21.78 1.98
C GLU A 88 7.14 -22.15 3.37
N GLU A 89 6.04 -21.54 3.79
CA GLU A 89 5.40 -21.82 5.08
C GLU A 89 4.94 -23.28 5.20
N HIS A 90 4.37 -23.84 4.13
CA HIS A 90 3.97 -25.26 4.12
C HIS A 90 5.16 -26.20 4.26
N ARG A 91 6.28 -25.91 3.58
CA ARG A 91 7.52 -26.69 3.66
C ARG A 91 8.14 -26.60 5.05
N GLU A 92 8.20 -25.40 5.64
CA GLU A 92 8.69 -25.21 7.01
C GLU A 92 7.85 -25.98 8.02
N MET A 93 6.52 -25.95 7.86
CA MET A 93 5.59 -26.71 8.69
C MET A 93 5.84 -28.22 8.58
N GLN A 94 5.96 -28.78 7.37
CA GLN A 94 6.26 -30.21 7.19
C GLN A 94 7.58 -30.62 7.84
N ASN A 95 8.64 -29.83 7.65
CA ASN A 95 9.93 -30.08 8.27
C ASN A 95 9.84 -30.06 9.81
N SER A 96 9.04 -29.15 10.38
CA SER A 96 8.84 -29.11 11.84
C SER A 96 8.11 -30.33 12.37
N LEU A 97 7.09 -30.83 11.66
CA LEU A 97 6.31 -32.02 12.03
C LEU A 97 7.13 -33.31 11.94
N GLU A 98 8.06 -33.39 10.99
CA GLU A 98 8.96 -34.54 10.84
C GLU A 98 10.01 -34.59 11.96
N ASN A 99 10.54 -33.42 12.36
CA ASN A 99 11.70 -33.34 13.23
C ASN A 99 11.34 -33.26 14.73
N ASP A 100 10.25 -32.58 15.05
CA ASP A 100 9.72 -32.48 16.40
C ASP A 100 8.46 -33.35 16.49
N ASN A 101 8.46 -34.37 17.35
CA ASN A 101 7.29 -35.20 17.71
C ASN A 101 6.16 -34.39 18.42
N TYR A 102 5.97 -33.12 18.05
CA TYR A 102 4.94 -32.23 18.54
C TYR A 102 3.71 -32.35 17.64
N ILE A 103 2.65 -32.95 18.19
CA ILE A 103 1.32 -32.95 17.57
C ILE A 103 0.72 -31.55 17.75
N TYR A 104 0.95 -30.66 16.78
CA TYR A 104 0.21 -29.41 16.67
C TYR A 104 -1.06 -29.67 15.84
N GLU A 105 -2.11 -30.11 16.51
CA GLU A 105 -3.42 -30.32 15.91
C GLU A 105 -4.12 -28.96 15.74
N ASN A 106 -4.01 -28.38 14.55
CA ASN A 106 -4.75 -27.19 14.14
C ASN A 106 -5.26 -27.39 12.70
N ALA A 107 -6.36 -26.73 12.35
CA ALA A 107 -7.01 -26.87 11.05
C ALA A 107 -6.09 -26.51 9.86
N ASP A 108 -5.08 -25.66 10.07
CA ASP A 108 -4.07 -25.35 9.06
C ASP A 108 -3.00 -26.44 8.89
N THR A 109 -2.80 -27.32 9.88
CA THR A 109 -1.84 -28.43 9.78
C THR A 109 -2.38 -29.57 8.90
N GLU A 110 -3.70 -29.79 8.90
CA GLU A 110 -4.35 -30.84 8.09
C GLU A 110 -4.53 -30.46 6.62
N ARG A 111 -4.48 -29.16 6.30
CA ARG A 111 -4.80 -28.68 4.97
C ARG A 111 -3.66 -28.97 3.99
N SER A 112 -4.00 -29.57 2.85
CA SER A 112 -3.05 -29.82 1.76
C SER A 112 -2.51 -28.51 1.18
N LEU A 113 -1.27 -28.50 0.68
CA LEU A 113 -0.69 -27.33 -0.01
C LEU A 113 -1.62 -26.71 -1.08
N PRO A 114 -2.22 -27.47 -2.01
CA PRO A 114 -3.10 -26.88 -3.01
C PRO A 114 -4.33 -26.20 -2.40
N ASP A 115 -4.89 -26.75 -1.32
CA ASP A 115 -6.02 -26.13 -0.61
C ASP A 115 -5.60 -24.82 0.09
N LYS A 116 -4.39 -24.75 0.67
CA LYS A 116 -3.86 -23.52 1.29
C LYS A 116 -3.71 -22.41 0.26
N VAL A 117 -3.08 -22.74 -0.87
CA VAL A 117 -2.88 -21.78 -1.98
C VAL A 117 -4.23 -21.33 -2.55
N GLU A 118 -5.18 -22.24 -2.75
CA GLU A 118 -6.51 -21.88 -3.25
C GLU A 118 -7.26 -20.94 -2.29
N LEU A 119 -7.15 -21.15 -0.98
CA LEU A 119 -7.76 -20.26 0.00
C LEU A 119 -7.10 -18.88 0.03
N GLU A 120 -5.78 -18.81 -0.04
CA GLU A 120 -5.06 -17.54 -0.05
C GLU A 120 -5.36 -16.74 -1.33
N MET A 121 -5.47 -17.43 -2.48
CA MET A 121 -5.93 -16.86 -3.73
C MET A 121 -7.36 -16.30 -3.62
N LYS A 122 -8.30 -17.09 -3.06
CA LYS A 122 -9.69 -16.63 -2.86
C LYS A 122 -9.77 -15.45 -1.91
N SER A 123 -9.00 -15.48 -0.82
CA SER A 123 -8.86 -14.37 0.13
C SER A 123 -8.35 -13.11 -0.59
N SER A 124 -7.29 -13.24 -1.40
CA SER A 124 -6.74 -12.17 -2.21
C SER A 124 -7.74 -11.58 -3.21
N VAL A 125 -8.54 -12.43 -3.87
CA VAL A 125 -9.62 -11.96 -4.78
C VAL A 125 -10.66 -11.14 -4.02
N ILE A 126 -11.14 -11.66 -2.89
CA ILE A 126 -12.15 -10.99 -2.07
C ILE A 126 -11.62 -9.65 -1.58
N ASN A 127 -10.39 -9.62 -1.05
CA ASN A 127 -9.74 -8.41 -0.57
C ASN A 127 -9.50 -7.42 -1.70
N GLY A 128 -8.96 -7.88 -2.84
CA GLY A 128 -8.70 -7.05 -4.00
C GLY A 128 -9.96 -6.37 -4.55
N ILE A 129 -11.05 -7.11 -4.72
CA ILE A 129 -12.35 -6.56 -5.16
C ILE A 129 -12.89 -5.59 -4.13
N SER A 130 -12.89 -5.97 -2.84
CA SER A 130 -13.45 -5.14 -1.76
C SER A 130 -12.70 -3.81 -1.63
N LEU A 131 -11.37 -3.85 -1.60
CA LEU A 131 -10.53 -2.65 -1.49
C LEU A 131 -10.63 -1.77 -2.74
N THR A 132 -10.71 -2.37 -3.94
CA THR A 132 -10.92 -1.61 -5.18
C THR A 132 -12.28 -0.91 -5.17
N MET A 133 -13.36 -1.60 -4.79
CA MET A 133 -14.69 -1.02 -4.72
C MET A 133 -14.77 0.10 -3.67
N ILE A 134 -14.32 -0.17 -2.45
CA ILE A 134 -14.34 0.81 -1.35
C ILE A 134 -13.47 2.01 -1.70
N GLY A 135 -12.23 1.78 -2.16
CA GLY A 135 -11.30 2.84 -2.54
C GLY A 135 -11.83 3.68 -3.69
N THR A 136 -12.42 3.07 -4.71
CA THR A 136 -13.01 3.80 -5.84
C THR A 136 -14.24 4.60 -5.42
N PHE A 137 -15.11 4.04 -4.58
CA PHE A 137 -16.27 4.75 -4.06
C PHE A 137 -15.85 5.96 -3.22
N LEU A 138 -14.91 5.78 -2.30
CA LEU A 138 -14.35 6.88 -1.50
C LEU A 138 -13.69 7.93 -2.39
N LEU A 139 -12.91 7.51 -3.38
CA LEU A 139 -12.29 8.41 -4.34
C LEU A 139 -13.36 9.25 -5.05
N MET A 140 -14.42 8.62 -5.55
CA MET A 140 -15.50 9.30 -6.27
C MET A 140 -16.21 10.33 -5.39
N VAL A 141 -16.64 9.94 -4.18
CA VAL A 141 -17.36 10.83 -3.26
C VAL A 141 -16.50 12.02 -2.85
N HIS A 142 -15.23 11.79 -2.49
CA HIS A 142 -14.34 12.87 -2.05
C HIS A 142 -13.86 13.75 -3.19
N PHE A 143 -13.70 13.20 -4.39
CA PHE A 143 -13.39 13.97 -5.58
C PHE A 143 -14.54 14.89 -5.97
N LEU A 144 -15.78 14.39 -5.96
CA LEU A 144 -16.98 15.21 -6.17
C LEU A 144 -17.13 16.28 -5.09
N GLY A 145 -16.97 15.90 -3.82
CA GLY A 145 -17.00 16.83 -2.69
C GLY A 145 -15.98 17.96 -2.83
N ARG A 146 -14.76 17.64 -3.30
CA ARG A 146 -13.74 18.64 -3.60
C ARG A 146 -14.20 19.60 -4.71
N ILE A 147 -14.72 19.08 -5.82
CA ILE A 147 -15.19 19.90 -6.95
C ILE A 147 -16.26 20.90 -6.50
N TRP A 148 -17.13 20.51 -5.56
CA TRP A 148 -18.22 21.35 -5.08
C TRP A 148 -17.76 22.45 -4.12
N VAL A 149 -16.63 22.24 -3.43
CA VAL A 149 -16.10 23.18 -2.42
C VAL A 149 -15.05 24.13 -2.98
N GLU A 150 -14.30 23.74 -4.02
CA GLU A 150 -13.19 24.52 -4.57
C GLU A 150 -13.71 25.62 -5.52
N THR A 151 -13.41 26.88 -5.23
CA THR A 151 -13.73 28.03 -6.09
C THR A 151 -12.68 28.23 -7.19
N LYS A 152 -13.01 28.94 -8.28
CA LYS A 152 -12.17 29.03 -9.50
C LYS A 152 -10.75 29.57 -9.26
N ASP A 153 -10.53 30.42 -8.25
CA ASP A 153 -9.21 30.97 -7.90
C ASP A 153 -8.37 30.04 -7.00
N GLU A 154 -8.98 29.04 -6.37
CA GLU A 154 -8.33 28.20 -5.36
C GLU A 154 -7.66 26.94 -5.96
N GLY A 155 -7.92 26.63 -7.23
CA GLY A 155 -7.47 25.41 -7.91
C GLY A 155 -5.96 25.32 -8.22
N SER A 156 -5.17 26.37 -7.96
CA SER A 156 -3.71 26.43 -8.21
C SER A 156 -2.87 26.73 -6.95
N ASP A 157 -3.51 26.77 -5.78
CA ASP A 157 -2.93 27.22 -4.52
C ASP A 157 -1.90 26.23 -3.91
N VAL A 158 -1.13 26.69 -2.92
CA VAL A 158 -0.08 25.97 -2.19
C VAL A 158 -0.53 24.57 -1.74
N LEU A 159 -1.79 24.42 -1.32
CA LEU A 159 -2.34 23.14 -0.89
C LEU A 159 -2.31 22.08 -2.00
N ARG A 160 -2.65 22.45 -3.25
CA ARG A 160 -2.56 21.55 -4.40
C ARG A 160 -1.10 21.19 -4.69
N ARG A 161 -0.17 22.14 -4.57
CA ARG A 161 1.27 21.87 -4.76
C ARG A 161 1.77 20.88 -3.72
N LEU A 162 1.39 21.06 -2.46
CA LEU A 162 1.74 20.16 -1.38
C LEU A 162 1.17 18.76 -1.61
N TYR A 163 -0.12 18.64 -1.97
CA TYR A 163 -0.72 17.36 -2.34
C TYR A 163 0.04 16.66 -3.47
N LEU A 164 0.40 17.39 -4.53
CA LEU A 164 1.14 16.83 -5.66
C LEU A 164 2.55 16.37 -5.27
N ILE A 165 3.28 17.15 -4.46
CA ILE A 165 4.63 16.80 -4.00
C ILE A 165 4.59 15.59 -3.06
N ILE A 166 3.62 15.54 -2.13
CA ILE A 166 3.45 14.41 -1.22
C ILE A 166 3.10 13.14 -2.00
N GLY A 167 2.12 13.20 -2.91
CA GLY A 167 1.76 12.07 -3.76
C GLY A 167 2.94 11.62 -4.63
N LEU A 168 3.65 12.56 -5.25
CA LEU A 168 4.84 12.29 -6.04
C LEU A 168 5.90 11.53 -5.23
N ALA A 169 6.20 11.97 -4.01
CA ALA A 169 7.19 11.35 -3.15
C ALA A 169 6.76 9.94 -2.71
N ILE A 170 5.52 9.77 -2.25
CA ILE A 170 5.00 8.46 -1.80
C ILE A 170 5.06 7.44 -2.94
N PHE A 171 4.48 7.76 -4.10
CA PHE A 171 4.43 6.81 -5.21
C PHE A 171 5.79 6.58 -5.86
N ALA A 172 6.70 7.56 -5.84
CA ALA A 172 8.08 7.34 -6.25
C ALA A 172 8.78 6.30 -5.36
N ILE A 173 8.70 6.47 -4.03
CA ILE A 173 9.34 5.56 -3.07
C ILE A 173 8.77 4.15 -3.22
N VAL A 174 7.43 4.01 -3.24
CA VAL A 174 6.76 2.72 -3.41
C VAL A 174 7.19 2.05 -4.71
N THR A 175 7.21 2.79 -5.82
CA THR A 175 7.62 2.24 -7.14
C THR A 175 9.07 1.78 -7.12
N VAL A 176 9.99 2.58 -6.56
CA VAL A 176 11.42 2.25 -6.51
C VAL A 176 11.67 1.01 -5.67
N ILE A 177 11.09 0.93 -4.46
CA ILE A 177 11.24 -0.24 -3.58
C ILE A 177 10.70 -1.48 -4.28
N SER A 178 9.48 -1.40 -4.84
CA SER A 178 8.82 -2.55 -5.47
C SER A 178 9.53 -3.03 -6.74
N LEU A 179 10.14 -2.14 -7.52
CA LEU A 179 10.98 -2.52 -8.66
C LEU A 179 12.31 -3.13 -8.21
N ALA A 180 12.93 -2.57 -7.16
CA ALA A 180 14.19 -3.06 -6.64
C ALA A 180 14.08 -4.46 -6.04
N THR A 181 12.90 -4.85 -5.55
CA THR A 181 12.60 -6.23 -5.11
C THR A 181 12.10 -7.09 -6.27
N GLY A 182 11.03 -6.65 -6.95
CA GLY A 182 10.31 -7.47 -7.92
C GLY A 182 11.12 -7.82 -9.18
N VAL A 183 11.98 -6.92 -9.68
CA VAL A 183 12.77 -7.22 -10.89
C VAL A 183 13.83 -8.29 -10.64
N PRO A 184 14.73 -8.15 -9.63
CA PRO A 184 15.69 -9.20 -9.34
C PRO A 184 15.04 -10.54 -8.97
N GLU A 185 13.95 -10.51 -8.20
CA GLU A 185 13.21 -11.71 -7.78
C GLU A 185 12.57 -12.41 -8.99
N THR A 186 11.96 -11.66 -9.92
CA THR A 186 11.45 -12.21 -11.19
C THR A 186 12.55 -12.86 -12.02
N LEU A 187 13.72 -12.22 -12.09
CA LEU A 187 14.86 -12.77 -12.83
C LEU A 187 15.40 -14.05 -12.19
N ARG A 188 15.49 -14.10 -10.85
CA ARG A 188 15.90 -15.32 -10.13
C ARG A 188 14.90 -16.44 -10.34
N TYR A 189 13.60 -16.15 -10.18
CA TYR A 189 12.52 -17.09 -10.43
C TYR A 189 12.53 -17.64 -11.87
N ALA A 190 12.78 -16.79 -12.87
CA ALA A 190 12.74 -17.19 -14.28
C ALA A 190 14.01 -17.88 -14.79
N LEU A 191 15.18 -17.62 -14.18
CA LEU A 191 16.49 -18.05 -14.71
C LEU A 191 17.20 -19.09 -13.83
N LEU A 192 16.80 -19.22 -12.57
CA LEU A 192 17.45 -20.12 -11.60
C LEU A 192 16.46 -21.19 -11.18
N ASP A 193 16.94 -22.43 -11.09
CA ASP A 193 16.22 -23.51 -10.43
C ASP A 193 16.26 -23.28 -8.91
N MET A 194 15.30 -22.49 -8.42
CA MET A 194 15.08 -22.19 -7.00
C MET A 194 14.20 -23.26 -6.37
N ASN A 195 14.26 -23.42 -5.05
CA ASN A 195 13.29 -24.28 -4.40
C ASN A 195 11.91 -23.60 -4.39
N PRO A 196 10.83 -24.40 -4.41
CA PRO A 196 9.48 -23.85 -4.38
C PRO A 196 9.26 -22.87 -3.21
N GLY A 197 8.87 -21.65 -3.55
CA GLY A 197 8.50 -20.60 -2.60
C GLY A 197 9.64 -19.71 -2.10
N GLU A 198 10.89 -19.95 -2.50
CA GLU A 198 12.02 -19.09 -2.10
C GLU A 198 11.96 -17.68 -2.69
N GLU A 199 11.31 -17.52 -3.84
CA GLU A 199 11.11 -16.25 -4.52
C GLU A 199 9.65 -16.16 -4.94
N SER A 200 8.98 -15.05 -4.60
CA SER A 200 7.56 -14.80 -4.88
C SER A 200 7.38 -13.37 -5.42
N PRO A 201 7.91 -13.07 -6.63
CA PRO A 201 7.97 -11.71 -7.18
C PRO A 201 6.61 -11.07 -7.43
N GLY A 202 5.54 -11.86 -7.52
CA GLY A 202 4.24 -11.44 -8.01
C GLY A 202 3.68 -10.24 -7.26
N GLU A 203 3.78 -10.21 -5.93
CA GLU A 203 3.27 -9.10 -5.12
C GLU A 203 4.04 -7.81 -5.42
N ALA A 204 5.37 -7.84 -5.30
CA ALA A 204 6.22 -6.69 -5.55
C ALA A 204 6.03 -6.16 -6.98
N LEU A 205 5.98 -7.05 -7.97
CA LEU A 205 5.80 -6.68 -9.36
C LEU A 205 4.41 -6.08 -9.61
N ALA A 206 3.36 -6.64 -9.02
CA ALA A 206 2.01 -6.11 -9.13
C ALA A 206 1.89 -4.70 -8.53
N ILE A 207 2.51 -4.48 -7.36
CA ILE A 207 2.59 -3.14 -6.76
C ILE A 207 3.33 -2.19 -7.70
N ALA A 208 4.47 -2.59 -8.27
CA ALA A 208 5.24 -1.76 -9.19
C ALA A 208 4.43 -1.36 -10.43
N ILE A 209 3.69 -2.31 -11.02
CA ILE A 209 2.86 -2.10 -12.21
C ILE A 209 1.74 -1.08 -11.95
N VAL A 210 1.17 -1.07 -10.74
CA VAL A 210 0.12 -0.10 -10.37
C VAL A 210 0.70 1.23 -9.93
N ALA A 211 1.77 1.21 -9.13
CA ALA A 211 2.37 2.42 -8.57
C ALA A 211 3.02 3.30 -9.64
N LEU A 212 3.65 2.70 -10.66
CA LEU A 212 4.40 3.43 -11.68
C LEU A 212 3.52 4.38 -12.51
N PRO A 213 2.38 3.96 -13.09
CA PRO A 213 1.46 4.86 -13.77
C PRO A 213 0.95 6.00 -12.88
N ILE A 214 0.68 5.71 -11.59
CA ILE A 214 0.23 6.72 -10.63
C ILE A 214 1.35 7.73 -10.38
N TRP A 215 2.58 7.25 -10.16
CA TRP A 215 3.76 8.10 -10.00
C TRP A 215 3.97 9.02 -11.20
N VAL A 216 3.91 8.49 -12.42
CA VAL A 216 4.03 9.27 -13.66
C VAL A 216 2.93 10.33 -13.75
N CYS A 217 1.68 9.99 -13.39
CA CYS A 217 0.59 10.97 -13.34
C CYS A 217 0.90 12.14 -12.38
N TYR A 218 1.38 11.86 -11.17
CA TYR A 218 1.78 12.90 -10.21
C TYR A 218 2.96 13.73 -10.71
N LEU A 219 3.96 13.10 -11.34
CA LEU A 219 5.11 13.79 -11.91
C LEU A 219 4.68 14.76 -13.01
N VAL A 220 3.89 14.29 -13.98
CA VAL A 220 3.39 15.12 -15.07
C VAL A 220 2.52 16.26 -14.54
N ALA A 221 1.63 15.99 -13.58
CA ALA A 221 0.81 17.02 -12.96
C ALA A 221 1.63 18.08 -12.22
N THR A 222 2.70 17.67 -11.52
CA THR A 222 3.63 18.55 -10.82
C THR A 222 4.40 19.43 -11.81
N LEU A 223 4.97 18.84 -12.85
CA LEU A 223 5.71 19.58 -13.89
C LEU A 223 4.82 20.59 -14.61
N ARG A 224 3.57 20.23 -14.93
CA ARG A 224 2.58 21.16 -15.51
C ARG A 224 2.29 22.33 -14.56
N ASN A 225 2.15 22.07 -13.27
CA ASN A 225 1.91 23.11 -12.27
C ASN A 225 3.08 24.10 -12.19
N VAL A 226 4.33 23.62 -12.16
CA VAL A 226 5.53 24.48 -12.17
C VAL A 226 5.62 25.32 -13.44
N ARG A 227 5.37 24.72 -14.62
CA ARG A 227 5.42 25.46 -15.90
C ARG A 227 4.38 26.58 -15.96
N LEU A 228 3.16 26.33 -15.48
CA LEU A 228 2.10 27.35 -15.42
C LEU A 228 2.45 28.47 -14.45
N ALA A 229 3.10 28.16 -13.33
CA ALA A 229 3.54 29.16 -12.35
C ALA A 229 4.67 30.08 -12.87
N ASN A 230 5.50 29.60 -13.80
CA ASN A 230 6.59 30.39 -14.39
C ASN A 230 6.16 31.21 -15.63
N ALA A 231 4.93 31.00 -16.14
CA ALA A 231 4.40 31.68 -17.32
C ALA A 231 3.54 32.92 -16.98
N VAL A 232 3.34 33.18 -15.68
CA VAL A 232 2.64 34.34 -15.11
C VAL A 232 3.66 35.22 -14.42
#